data_AF-A0A7J7E010-F1
#
_entry.id   AF-A0A7J7E010-F1
#
_cell.length_a   1.000
_cell.length_b   1.000
_cell.length_c   1.000
_cell.angle_alpha   90.00
_cell.angle_beta   90.00
_cell.angle_gamma   90.00
#
_symmetry.space_group_name_H-M   'P 1'
#
loop_
_entity.id
_entity.type
_entity.pdbx_description
1 polymer ?
#
loop_
_entity_poly.entity_id
_entity_poly.type
_entity_poly.pdbx_seq_one_letter_code
_entity_poly.pdbx_strand_id
1 'polypeptide(L)'
;MIDAERRLLANALLDFSNERFVLLSETCIPLFNFTTIYNYLIKSNLSFVRAFDDPRHMGRGRYSKRMFPTVSLSDWRKGNQWFEIHRKIAIEVVSDVRFYPVFKDHCKGPCHCKVHCKAPCYMDEHYLPTLVTKLYPAMNSNRSITWVDWSRGGLHPTKFVRKDVSEKFLNRIRYGYNCTYNGGLSSVCYLFARKFHPSTLEPLLRLAATLFGFDP
;
A
#
# COMPACT_ATOMS: atom_id res chain seq x y z
N MET A 1 -2.06 8.77 10.83
CA MET A 1 -1.95 7.35 10.45
C MET A 1 -0.49 6.94 10.31
N ILE A 2 0.32 7.70 9.58
CA ILE A 2 1.76 7.45 9.42
C ILE A 2 2.56 7.30 10.73
N ASP A 3 2.22 8.04 11.79
CA ASP A 3 2.89 7.88 13.10
C ASP A 3 2.70 6.48 13.68
N ALA A 4 1.51 5.89 13.48
CA ALA A 4 1.22 4.53 13.91
C ALA A 4 1.99 3.52 13.04
N GLU A 5 2.03 3.72 11.72
CA GLU A 5 2.80 2.88 10.80
C GLU A 5 4.29 2.87 11.14
N ARG A 6 4.89 4.05 11.41
CA ARG A 6 6.29 4.16 11.85
C ARG A 6 6.54 3.43 13.16
N ARG A 7 5.63 3.52 14.13
CA ARG A 7 5.74 2.81 15.41
C ARG A 7 5.61 1.30 15.24
N LEU A 8 4.71 0.84 14.38
CA LEU A 8 4.56 -0.58 14.04
C LEU A 8 5.84 -1.12 13.38
N LEU A 9 6.42 -0.38 12.42
CA LEU A 9 7.69 -0.73 11.80
C LEU A 9 8.83 -0.76 12.82
N ALA A 10 8.94 0.27 13.66
CA ALA A 10 9.98 0.34 14.69
C ALA A 10 9.92 -0.87 15.63
N ASN A 11 8.72 -1.25 16.07
CA ASN A 11 8.53 -2.42 16.93
C ASN A 11 8.85 -3.73 16.19
N ALA A 12 8.40 -3.88 14.95
CA ALA A 12 8.68 -5.08 14.15
C ALA A 12 10.17 -5.22 13.78
N LEU A 13 10.91 -4.11 13.68
CA LEU A 13 12.36 -4.11 13.40
C LEU A 13 13.22 -4.58 14.59
N LEU A 14 12.66 -4.61 15.81
CA LEU A 14 13.34 -5.17 16.99
C LEU A 14 13.68 -6.64 16.82
N ASP A 15 12.88 -7.37 16.04
CA ASP A 15 13.23 -8.70 15.58
C ASP A 15 14.14 -8.59 14.35
N PHE A 16 15.37 -9.09 14.49
CA PHE A 16 16.37 -9.07 13.44
C PHE A 16 16.07 -10.05 12.30
N SER A 17 15.20 -11.04 12.51
CA SER A 17 14.78 -12.00 11.49
C SER A 17 13.70 -11.47 10.54
N ASN A 18 13.07 -10.35 10.88
CA ASN A 18 12.06 -9.71 10.03
C ASN A 18 12.70 -8.99 8.83
N GLU A 19 12.54 -9.56 7.64
CA GLU A 19 13.09 -9.00 6.38
C GLU A 19 12.06 -8.24 5.52
N ARG A 20 10.77 -8.57 5.66
CA ARG A 20 9.69 -8.02 4.84
C ARG A 20 8.54 -7.54 5.73
N PHE A 21 8.03 -6.36 5.45
CA PHE A 21 7.01 -5.69 6.27
C PHE A 21 5.79 -5.38 5.42
N VAL A 22 4.65 -6.00 5.75
CA VAL A 22 3.38 -5.82 5.02
C VAL A 22 2.37 -5.12 5.91
N LEU A 23 1.78 -4.02 5.44
CA LEU A 23 0.70 -3.34 6.14
C LEU A 23 -0.67 -3.88 5.71
N LEU A 24 -1.42 -4.45 6.66
CA LEU A 24 -2.77 -4.99 6.46
C LEU A 24 -3.78 -4.37 7.43
N SER A 25 -5.06 -4.56 7.15
CA SER A 25 -6.17 -4.22 8.05
C SER A 25 -7.14 -5.40 8.16
N GLU A 26 -8.05 -5.34 9.14
CA GLU A 26 -9.13 -6.33 9.36
C GLU A 26 -10.04 -6.60 8.16
N THR A 27 -9.98 -5.76 7.13
CA THR A 27 -10.77 -5.88 5.90
C THR A 27 -9.95 -6.35 4.69
N CYS A 28 -8.73 -6.79 4.93
CA CYS A 28 -7.86 -7.40 3.93
C CYS A 28 -7.98 -8.92 4.00
N ILE A 29 -7.88 -9.58 2.85
CA ILE A 29 -7.83 -11.05 2.76
C ILE A 29 -6.60 -11.47 1.98
N PRO A 30 -5.98 -12.63 2.30
CA PRO A 30 -4.98 -13.24 1.43
C PRO A 30 -5.64 -13.80 0.15
N LEU A 31 -4.93 -13.70 -0.98
CA LEU A 31 -5.35 -14.28 -2.26
C LEU A 31 -4.67 -15.61 -2.58
N PHE A 32 -3.61 -15.92 -1.85
CA PHE A 32 -2.81 -17.13 -1.99
C PHE A 32 -2.46 -17.69 -0.61
N ASN A 33 -2.05 -18.96 -0.56
CA ASN A 33 -1.58 -19.57 0.68
C ASN A 33 -0.28 -18.92 1.18
N PHE A 34 0.05 -19.15 2.45
CA PHE A 34 1.21 -18.56 3.09
C PHE A 34 2.51 -18.85 2.34
N THR A 35 2.75 -20.11 1.95
CA THR A 35 3.95 -20.52 1.22
C THR A 35 4.15 -19.75 -0.08
N THR A 36 3.08 -19.48 -0.82
CA THR A 36 3.13 -18.68 -2.05
C THR A 36 3.47 -17.22 -1.75
N ILE A 37 2.80 -16.62 -0.77
CA ILE A 37 3.03 -15.22 -0.34
C ILE A 37 4.47 -15.05 0.16
N TYR A 38 4.91 -15.93 1.07
CA TYR A 38 6.25 -15.93 1.64
C TYR A 38 7.32 -16.02 0.55
N ASN A 39 7.21 -17.00 -0.35
CA ASN A 39 8.17 -17.18 -1.44
C ASN A 39 8.16 -15.98 -2.40
N TYR A 40 7.00 -15.39 -2.69
CA TYR A 40 6.92 -14.19 -3.52
C TYR A 40 7.65 -13.01 -2.89
N LEU A 41 7.54 -12.81 -1.58
CA LEU A 41 8.18 -11.69 -0.90
C LEU A 41 9.68 -11.93 -0.71
N ILE A 42 10.09 -13.09 -0.20
CA ILE A 42 11.50 -13.38 0.10
C ILE A 42 12.35 -13.52 -1.16
N LYS A 43 11.80 -13.99 -2.28
CA LYS A 43 12.55 -14.09 -3.55
C LYS A 43 12.58 -12.80 -4.37
N SER A 44 11.90 -11.74 -3.93
CA SER A 44 11.96 -10.44 -4.59
C SER A 44 13.08 -9.60 -3.99
N ASN A 45 13.80 -8.86 -4.82
CA ASN A 45 14.74 -7.81 -4.38
C ASN A 45 14.08 -6.42 -4.29
N LEU A 46 12.81 -6.33 -4.69
CA LEU A 46 12.06 -5.07 -4.72
C LEU A 46 11.07 -5.00 -3.55
N SER A 47 10.79 -3.78 -3.13
CA SER A 47 9.62 -3.42 -2.32
C SER A 47 8.42 -3.13 -3.22
N PHE A 48 7.23 -3.22 -2.65
CA PHE A 48 5.96 -2.98 -3.34
C PHE A 48 5.22 -1.78 -2.74
N VAL A 49 5.77 -0.60 -3.00
CA VAL A 49 5.13 0.70 -2.72
C VAL A 49 4.60 1.28 -4.02
N ARG A 50 3.28 1.49 -4.10
CA ARG A 50 2.70 2.21 -5.24
C ARG A 50 3.17 3.65 -5.21
N ALA A 51 3.81 4.11 -6.28
CA ALA A 51 4.30 5.48 -6.39
C ALA A 51 4.14 5.99 -7.82
N PHE A 52 3.47 7.14 -7.97
CA PHE A 52 3.26 7.80 -9.26
C PHE A 52 3.09 9.30 -9.06
N ASP A 53 3.36 10.06 -10.12
CA ASP A 53 3.08 11.49 -10.16
C ASP A 53 1.65 11.71 -10.70
N ASP A 54 0.77 12.24 -9.85
CA ASP A 54 -0.63 12.46 -10.17
C ASP A 54 -0.86 13.96 -10.42
N PRO A 55 -1.05 14.41 -11.68
CA PRO A 55 -1.17 15.83 -11.99
C PRO A 55 -2.49 16.45 -11.49
N ARG A 56 -3.45 15.64 -11.05
CA ARG A 56 -4.78 16.09 -10.62
C ARG A 56 -4.72 16.75 -9.25
N HIS A 57 -5.84 17.38 -8.87
CA HIS A 57 -6.03 17.98 -7.54
C HIS A 57 -5.73 17.00 -6.38
N MET A 58 -6.06 15.71 -6.56
CA MET A 58 -5.83 14.67 -5.55
C MET A 58 -4.37 14.19 -5.47
N GLY A 59 -3.47 14.74 -6.28
CA GLY A 59 -2.04 14.45 -6.31
C GLY A 59 -1.22 15.70 -6.05
N ARG A 60 -0.71 16.33 -7.11
CA ARG A 60 0.06 17.59 -7.05
C ARG A 60 -0.72 18.73 -6.39
N GLY A 61 -2.05 18.76 -6.50
CA GLY A 61 -2.88 19.78 -5.84
C GLY A 61 -2.82 19.78 -4.30
N ARG A 62 -2.34 18.69 -3.69
CA ARG A 62 -2.16 18.55 -2.23
C ARG A 62 -0.76 18.94 -1.75
N TYR A 63 0.17 19.19 -2.67
CA TYR A 63 1.52 19.60 -2.32
C TYR A 63 1.51 21.00 -1.68
N SER A 64 2.26 21.15 -0.59
CA SER A 64 2.47 22.45 0.05
C SER A 64 3.82 23.03 -0.35
N LYS A 65 3.83 24.23 -0.94
CA LYS A 65 5.07 24.95 -1.27
C LYS A 65 6.04 25.14 -0.10
N ARG A 66 5.54 25.08 1.15
CA ARG A 66 6.37 25.15 2.37
C ARG A 66 7.27 23.92 2.57
N MET A 67 7.04 22.84 1.83
CA MET A 67 7.88 21.64 1.89
C MET A 67 9.20 21.81 1.12
N PHE A 68 9.28 22.81 0.25
CA PHE A 68 10.51 23.21 -0.42
C PHE A 68 11.48 23.88 0.58
N PRO A 69 12.80 23.64 0.51
CA PRO A 69 13.52 22.88 -0.53
C PRO A 69 13.63 21.38 -0.27
N THR A 70 13.27 20.89 0.91
CA THR A 70 13.50 19.49 1.31
C THR A 70 12.75 18.49 0.41
N VAL A 71 11.49 18.78 0.13
CA VAL A 71 10.65 18.05 -0.83
C VAL A 71 10.20 19.04 -1.88
N SER A 72 10.70 18.88 -3.11
CA SER A 72 10.24 19.67 -4.24
C SER A 72 8.95 19.08 -4.83
N LEU A 73 8.25 19.83 -5.67
CA LEU A 73 7.07 19.32 -6.37
C LEU A 73 7.43 18.14 -7.31
N SER A 74 8.63 18.13 -7.90
CA SER A 74 9.06 17.02 -8.77
C SER A 74 9.36 15.75 -7.98
N ASP A 75 9.69 15.85 -6.69
CA ASP A 75 9.85 14.71 -5.79
C ASP A 75 8.51 14.14 -5.33
N TRP A 76 7.46 14.97 -5.32
CA TRP A 76 6.14 14.62 -4.77
C TRP A 76 5.54 13.41 -5.48
N ARG A 77 5.28 12.34 -4.74
CA ARG A 77 4.59 11.15 -5.25
C ARG A 77 3.32 10.89 -4.50
N LYS A 78 2.37 10.29 -5.20
CA LYS A 78 1.15 9.72 -4.67
C LYS A 78 1.23 8.21 -4.72
N GLY A 79 0.64 7.58 -3.72
CA GLY A 79 0.50 6.13 -3.63
C GLY A 79 -0.81 5.75 -2.96
N ASN A 80 -0.81 4.57 -2.39
CA ASN A 80 -1.80 4.14 -1.42
C ASN A 80 -1.08 3.92 -0.08
N GLN A 81 -1.86 3.87 1.00
CA GLN A 81 -1.32 3.60 2.32
C GLN A 81 -0.75 2.17 2.45
N TRP A 82 -1.33 1.19 1.75
CA TRP A 82 -0.92 -0.22 1.84
C TRP A 82 0.40 -0.47 1.10
N PHE A 83 1.41 -0.85 1.87
CA PHE A 83 2.74 -1.16 1.36
C PHE A 83 3.18 -2.58 1.72
N GLU A 84 4.11 -3.08 0.92
CA GLU A 84 5.14 -4.00 1.40
C GLU A 84 6.50 -3.33 1.20
N ILE A 85 7.37 -3.45 2.20
CA ILE A 85 8.74 -2.91 2.14
C ILE A 85 9.76 -3.91 2.69
N HIS A 86 10.93 -3.90 2.06
CA HIS A 86 12.13 -4.57 2.53
C HIS A 86 12.67 -3.91 3.81
N ARG A 87 13.33 -4.68 4.70
CA ARG A 87 13.93 -4.22 5.96
C ARG A 87 14.75 -2.94 5.82
N LYS A 88 15.61 -2.88 4.81
CA LYS A 88 16.38 -1.67 4.47
C LYS A 88 15.51 -0.40 4.35
N ILE A 89 14.39 -0.47 3.64
CA ILE A 89 13.46 0.67 3.50
C ILE A 89 12.69 0.91 4.81
N ALA A 90 12.35 -0.14 5.57
CA ALA A 90 11.70 0.01 6.87
C ALA A 90 12.58 0.78 7.88
N ILE A 91 13.88 0.48 7.92
CA ILE A 91 14.86 1.21 8.75
C ILE A 91 14.85 2.69 8.39
N GLU A 92 14.96 3.00 7.10
CA GLU A 92 14.94 4.37 6.58
C GLU A 92 13.67 5.11 6.96
N VAL A 93 12.51 4.44 6.87
CA VAL A 93 11.24 5.03 7.30
C VAL A 93 11.27 5.37 8.78
N VAL A 94 11.83 4.53 9.66
CA VAL A 94 11.85 4.78 11.11
C VAL A 94 12.91 5.82 11.51
N SER A 95 14.08 5.81 10.86
CA SER A 95 15.19 6.72 11.13
C SER A 95 15.09 8.06 10.40
N ASP A 96 14.09 8.26 9.53
CA ASP A 96 13.98 9.49 8.76
C ASP A 96 13.69 10.70 9.66
N VAL A 97 14.69 11.59 9.73
CA VAL A 97 14.68 12.89 10.41
C VAL A 97 14.67 14.06 9.42
N ARG A 98 14.62 13.80 8.11
CA ARG A 98 14.69 14.82 7.05
C ARG A 98 13.34 15.05 6.38
N PHE A 99 12.70 14.01 5.87
CA PHE A 99 11.46 14.15 5.10
C PHE A 99 10.24 14.12 6.02
N TYR A 100 10.18 13.20 6.96
CA TYR A 100 9.04 13.00 7.84
C TYR A 100 8.67 14.25 8.63
N PRO A 101 9.59 15.01 9.28
CA PRO A 101 9.22 16.25 9.95
C PRO A 101 8.58 17.27 8.99
N VAL A 102 9.09 17.39 7.77
CA VAL A 102 8.53 18.29 6.74
C VAL A 102 7.11 17.88 6.35
N PHE A 103 6.86 16.58 6.16
CA PHE A 103 5.51 16.08 5.93
C PHE A 103 4.62 16.34 7.15
N LYS A 104 5.11 16.09 8.37
CA LYS A 104 4.35 16.27 9.61
C LYS A 104 3.91 17.72 9.80
N ASP A 105 4.79 18.66 9.47
CA ASP A 105 4.55 20.07 9.70
C ASP A 105 3.77 20.75 8.56
N HIS A 106 3.81 20.20 7.34
CA HIS A 106 3.29 20.89 6.15
C HIS A 106 2.28 20.09 5.31
N CYS A 107 2.15 18.78 5.53
CA CYS A 107 1.10 17.94 4.95
C CYS A 107 0.00 17.71 6.00
N LYS A 108 -0.80 18.76 6.25
CA LYS A 108 -1.90 18.71 7.21
C LYS A 108 -3.23 18.33 6.54
N GLY A 109 -4.07 17.64 7.30
CA GLY A 109 -5.42 17.24 6.90
C GLY A 109 -6.37 18.43 6.68
N PRO A 110 -7.69 18.18 6.57
CA PRO A 110 -8.65 19.23 6.28
C PRO A 110 -8.54 20.39 7.27
N CYS A 111 -8.41 21.62 6.76
CA CYS A 111 -8.43 22.79 7.61
C CYS A 111 -9.88 23.02 8.08
N HIS A 112 -10.09 23.32 9.36
CA HIS A 112 -11.44 23.62 9.88
C HIS A 112 -11.95 25.03 9.49
N CYS A 113 -11.16 25.83 8.76
CA CYS A 113 -11.47 27.21 8.43
C CYS A 113 -11.91 27.36 6.96
N LYS A 114 -13.22 27.55 6.72
CA LYS A 114 -13.86 27.57 5.39
C LYS A 114 -13.28 28.57 4.37
N VAL A 115 -12.50 29.57 4.79
CA VAL A 115 -12.08 30.71 3.96
C VAL A 115 -10.66 30.54 3.37
N HIS A 116 -9.81 29.71 3.99
CA HIS A 116 -8.42 29.49 3.57
C HIS A 116 -8.02 28.00 3.60
N CYS A 117 -8.96 27.10 3.28
CA CYS A 117 -8.66 25.67 3.21
C CYS A 117 -7.77 25.35 2.01
N LYS A 118 -6.50 25.01 2.26
CA LYS A 118 -5.74 24.18 1.31
C LYS A 118 -6.41 22.81 1.18
N ALA A 119 -6.25 22.17 0.03
CA ALA A 119 -6.65 20.78 -0.16
C ALA A 119 -6.05 19.91 0.97
N PRO A 120 -6.84 19.00 1.57
CA PRO A 120 -6.35 18.14 2.64
C PRO A 120 -5.19 17.28 2.11
N CYS A 121 -4.08 17.30 2.83
CA CYS A 121 -2.93 16.46 2.54
C CYS A 121 -2.97 15.21 3.42
N TYR A 122 -2.81 14.03 2.80
CA TYR A 122 -2.79 12.74 3.49
C TYR A 122 -1.37 12.19 3.46
N MET A 123 -0.66 12.34 4.58
CA MET A 123 0.75 11.90 4.69
C MET A 123 0.92 10.42 4.35
N ASP A 124 -0.01 9.59 4.79
CA ASP A 124 -0.08 8.15 4.56
C ASP A 124 -0.23 7.75 3.07
N GLU A 125 -0.64 8.67 2.20
CA GLU A 125 -0.70 8.45 0.75
C GLU A 125 0.47 9.09 -0.03
N HIS A 126 1.34 9.86 0.64
CA HIS A 126 2.34 10.69 -0.03
C HIS A 126 3.76 10.56 0.53
N TYR A 127 3.93 10.40 1.84
CA TYR A 127 5.23 10.36 2.50
C TYR A 127 6.07 9.16 2.03
N LEU A 128 5.57 7.94 2.22
CA LEU A 128 6.32 6.73 1.88
C LEU A 128 6.61 6.63 0.37
N PRO A 129 5.64 6.87 -0.54
CA PRO A 129 5.91 6.93 -1.98
C PRO A 129 6.99 7.95 -2.34
N THR A 130 6.96 9.14 -1.75
CA THR A 130 7.95 10.20 -2.01
C THR A 130 9.34 9.80 -1.51
N LEU A 131 9.44 9.30 -0.28
CA LEU A 131 10.70 8.86 0.32
C LEU A 131 11.35 7.76 -0.53
N VAL A 132 10.59 6.72 -0.87
CA VAL A 132 11.09 5.55 -1.60
C VAL A 132 11.48 5.91 -3.03
N THR A 133 10.67 6.71 -3.75
CA THR A 133 11.05 7.15 -5.10
C THR A 133 12.29 8.04 -5.09
N LYS A 134 12.48 8.88 -4.06
CA LYS A 134 13.61 9.80 -3.99
C LYS A 134 14.92 9.13 -3.57
N LEU A 135 14.87 8.20 -2.62
CA LEU A 135 16.07 7.59 -2.04
C LEU A 135 16.36 6.18 -2.58
N TYR A 136 15.33 5.43 -2.96
CA TYR A 136 15.42 4.00 -3.29
C TYR A 136 14.67 3.62 -4.58
N PRO A 137 14.78 4.38 -5.69
CA PRO A 137 14.02 4.11 -6.90
C PRO A 137 14.30 2.71 -7.49
N ALA A 138 15.55 2.25 -7.41
CA ALA A 138 15.95 0.93 -7.92
C ALA A 138 15.47 -0.25 -7.05
N MET A 139 15.03 0.01 -5.80
CA MET A 139 14.52 -1.00 -4.88
C MET A 139 12.99 -1.00 -4.80
N ASN A 140 12.29 -0.27 -5.67
CA ASN A 140 10.84 -0.19 -5.67
C ASN A 140 10.23 -0.60 -7.01
N SER A 141 9.16 -1.36 -6.94
CA SER A 141 8.41 -1.82 -8.11
C SER A 141 7.35 -0.83 -8.62
N ASN A 142 7.12 0.28 -7.88
CA ASN A 142 6.06 1.27 -8.14
C ASN A 142 4.63 0.71 -8.19
N ARG A 143 4.43 -0.54 -7.72
CA ARG A 143 3.14 -1.23 -7.60
C ARG A 143 2.89 -1.61 -6.14
N SER A 144 1.63 -1.93 -5.83
CA SER A 144 1.26 -2.50 -4.53
C SER A 144 0.90 -3.98 -4.72
N ILE A 145 1.16 -4.80 -3.69
CA ILE A 145 0.69 -6.18 -3.61
C ILE A 145 -0.76 -6.30 -3.13
N THR A 146 -1.41 -5.19 -2.80
CA THR A 146 -2.79 -5.18 -2.31
C THR A 146 -3.73 -4.69 -3.40
N TRP A 147 -4.58 -5.58 -3.90
CA TRP A 147 -5.62 -5.25 -4.87
C TRP A 147 -6.72 -4.43 -4.20
N VAL A 148 -7.16 -3.38 -4.91
CA VAL A 148 -8.21 -2.47 -4.47
C VAL A 148 -9.07 -2.09 -5.67
N ASP A 149 -10.38 -2.17 -5.53
CA ASP A 149 -11.32 -1.71 -6.55
C ASP A 149 -11.76 -0.26 -6.31
N TRP A 150 -11.47 0.60 -7.30
CA TRP A 150 -11.88 2.00 -7.33
C TRP A 150 -12.90 2.29 -8.44
N SER A 151 -13.43 1.26 -9.11
CA SER A 151 -14.34 1.43 -10.26
C SER A 151 -15.62 2.19 -9.93
N ARG A 152 -16.09 2.13 -8.69
CA ARG A 152 -17.27 2.87 -8.21
C ARG A 152 -17.01 4.34 -7.88
N GLY A 153 -15.75 4.78 -7.90
CA GLY A 153 -15.36 6.13 -7.51
C GLY A 153 -15.55 6.43 -6.01
N GLY A 154 -15.40 7.70 -5.64
CA GLY A 154 -15.56 8.18 -4.26
C GLY A 154 -14.26 8.27 -3.46
N LEU A 155 -14.39 8.56 -2.17
CA LEU A 155 -13.26 8.75 -1.24
C LEU A 155 -12.68 7.44 -0.70
N HIS A 156 -13.41 6.34 -0.85
CA HIS A 156 -13.04 5.02 -0.35
C HIS A 156 -13.26 3.97 -1.43
N PRO A 157 -12.44 2.91 -1.47
CA PRO A 157 -12.61 1.85 -2.44
C PRO A 157 -13.88 1.04 -2.19
N THR A 158 -14.29 0.29 -3.22
CA THR A 158 -15.44 -0.61 -3.15
C THR A 158 -15.33 -1.55 -1.95
N LYS A 159 -16.42 -1.63 -1.18
CA LYS A 159 -16.59 -2.60 -0.10
C LYS A 159 -17.39 -3.80 -0.63
N PHE A 160 -16.77 -4.97 -0.61
CA PHE A 160 -17.39 -6.24 -1.00
C PHE A 160 -18.15 -6.85 0.18
N VAL A 161 -19.36 -7.34 -0.08
CA VAL A 161 -20.23 -8.01 0.89
C VAL A 161 -20.44 -9.47 0.48
N ARG A 162 -21.15 -10.26 1.31
CA ARG A 162 -21.41 -11.70 1.10
C ARG A 162 -21.69 -12.08 -0.35
N LYS A 163 -22.62 -11.38 -1.02
CA LYS A 163 -23.07 -11.69 -2.38
C LYS A 163 -22.00 -11.42 -3.47
N ASP A 164 -20.98 -10.65 -3.16
CA ASP A 164 -19.91 -10.32 -4.11
C ASP A 164 -18.79 -11.38 -4.10
N VAL A 165 -18.75 -12.25 -3.08
CA VAL A 165 -17.72 -13.29 -2.96
C VAL A 165 -18.13 -14.53 -3.74
N SER A 166 -17.32 -14.86 -4.74
CA SER A 166 -17.43 -16.08 -5.53
C SER A 166 -16.05 -16.53 -5.96
N GLU A 167 -15.90 -17.83 -6.28
CA GLU A 167 -14.66 -18.35 -6.83
C GLU A 167 -14.24 -17.61 -8.12
N LYS A 168 -15.21 -17.36 -9.02
CA LYS A 168 -14.98 -16.58 -10.24
C LYS A 168 -14.41 -15.19 -9.94
N PHE A 169 -14.96 -14.50 -8.95
CA PHE A 169 -14.46 -13.19 -8.53
C PHE A 169 -13.03 -13.28 -7.97
N LEU A 170 -12.76 -14.24 -7.10
CA LEU A 170 -11.45 -14.42 -6.46
C LEU A 170 -10.38 -14.86 -7.48
N ASN A 171 -10.70 -15.74 -8.41
CA ASN A 171 -9.79 -16.14 -9.49
C ASN A 171 -9.51 -14.98 -10.46
N ARG A 172 -10.50 -14.12 -10.72
CA ARG A 172 -10.28 -12.90 -11.52
C ARG A 172 -9.27 -11.96 -10.86
N ILE A 173 -9.34 -11.75 -9.54
CA ILE A 173 -8.38 -10.86 -8.86
C ILE A 173 -7.00 -11.52 -8.65
N ARG A 174 -6.93 -12.86 -8.61
CA ARG A 174 -5.68 -13.63 -8.54
C ARG A 174 -4.91 -13.64 -9.86
N TYR A 175 -5.60 -13.82 -10.99
CA TYR A 175 -4.97 -14.15 -12.27
C TYR A 175 -5.41 -13.27 -13.45
N GLY A 176 -6.35 -12.34 -13.25
CA GLY A 176 -6.88 -11.48 -14.30
C GLY A 176 -6.01 -10.28 -14.67
N TYR A 177 -4.78 -10.21 -14.15
CA TYR A 177 -3.86 -9.09 -14.37
C TYR A 177 -2.48 -9.62 -14.69
N ASN A 178 -1.76 -8.90 -15.55
CA ASN A 178 -0.35 -9.14 -15.82
C ASN A 178 0.51 -8.02 -15.24
N CYS A 179 1.70 -8.37 -14.79
CA CYS A 179 2.64 -7.45 -14.20
C CYS A 179 4.07 -7.97 -14.28
N THR A 180 5.02 -7.07 -14.05
CA THR A 180 6.42 -7.43 -13.91
C THR A 180 6.71 -7.89 -12.48
N TYR A 181 7.36 -9.04 -12.34
CA TYR A 181 7.90 -9.57 -11.10
C TYR A 181 9.30 -10.14 -11.38
N ASN A 182 10.31 -9.68 -10.65
CA ASN A 182 11.72 -10.05 -10.85
C ASN A 182 12.19 -9.96 -12.32
N GLY A 183 11.75 -8.93 -13.04
CA GLY A 183 12.09 -8.71 -14.45
C GLY A 183 11.29 -9.54 -15.46
N GLY A 184 10.51 -10.53 -15.02
CA GLY A 184 9.66 -11.37 -15.86
C GLY A 184 8.18 -10.96 -15.82
N LEU A 185 7.42 -11.39 -16.83
CA LEU A 185 5.95 -11.29 -16.82
C LEU A 185 5.36 -12.32 -15.85
N SER A 186 4.40 -11.90 -15.03
CA SER A 186 3.68 -12.74 -14.09
C SER A 186 2.20 -12.40 -14.06
N SER A 187 1.36 -13.41 -13.83
CA SER A 187 -0.07 -13.25 -13.54
C SER A 187 -0.36 -13.02 -12.05
N VAL A 188 0.62 -13.27 -11.17
CA VAL A 188 0.50 -13.08 -9.72
C VAL A 188 0.89 -11.65 -9.38
N CYS A 189 -0.11 -10.77 -9.42
CA CYS A 189 0.08 -9.34 -9.31
C CYS A 189 -0.24 -8.75 -7.94
N TYR A 190 -1.09 -9.43 -7.19
CA TYR A 190 -1.55 -9.01 -5.88
C TYR A 190 -1.56 -10.23 -4.96
N LEU A 191 -1.05 -10.07 -3.75
CA LEU A 191 -1.05 -11.11 -2.72
C LEU A 191 -2.24 -10.97 -1.77
N PHE A 192 -2.78 -9.75 -1.65
CA PHE A 192 -3.89 -9.42 -0.79
C PHE A 192 -4.95 -8.64 -1.56
N ALA A 193 -6.18 -8.61 -1.03
CA ALA A 193 -7.26 -7.80 -1.57
C ALA A 193 -8.05 -7.09 -0.46
N ARG A 194 -8.65 -5.95 -0.80
CA ARG A 194 -9.55 -5.17 0.08
C ARG A 194 -10.58 -4.38 -0.74
N LYS A 195 -11.73 -3.97 -0.18
CA LYS A 195 -12.15 -4.02 1.23
C LYS A 195 -13.29 -5.02 1.43
N PHE A 196 -13.12 -6.01 2.29
CA PHE A 196 -14.12 -7.04 2.56
C PHE A 196 -14.89 -6.73 3.85
N HIS A 197 -16.22 -6.80 3.79
CA HIS A 197 -17.12 -6.63 4.94
C HIS A 197 -17.17 -7.92 5.79
N PRO A 198 -17.41 -7.87 7.12
CA PRO A 198 -17.49 -9.08 7.95
C PRO A 198 -18.47 -10.15 7.44
N SER A 199 -19.54 -9.76 6.74
CA SER A 199 -20.48 -10.73 6.11
C SER A 199 -19.86 -11.61 5.02
N THR A 200 -18.63 -11.34 4.60
CA THR A 200 -17.85 -12.15 3.65
C THR A 200 -17.12 -13.31 4.32
N LEU A 201 -17.01 -13.36 5.66
CA LEU A 201 -16.22 -14.37 6.35
C LEU A 201 -16.64 -15.80 5.99
N GLU A 202 -17.93 -16.12 6.13
CA GLU A 202 -18.46 -17.46 5.84
C GLU A 202 -18.23 -17.91 4.38
N PRO A 203 -18.57 -17.13 3.32
CA PRO A 203 -18.27 -17.57 1.96
C PRO A 203 -16.77 -17.63 1.66
N LEU A 204 -15.93 -16.79 2.29
CA LEU A 204 -14.48 -16.88 2.14
C LEU A 204 -13.92 -18.17 2.75
N LEU A 205 -14.39 -18.56 3.94
CA LEU A 205 -13.97 -19.80 4.60
C LEU A 205 -14.38 -21.04 3.80
N ARG A 206 -15.59 -21.03 3.21
CA ARG A 206 -16.04 -22.12 2.33
C ARG A 206 -15.16 -22.30 1.09
N LEU A 207 -14.59 -21.21 0.58
CA LEU A 207 -13.70 -21.24 -0.58
C LEU A 207 -12.24 -21.47 -0.20
N ALA A 208 -11.87 -21.42 1.08
CA ALA A 208 -10.48 -21.44 1.52
C ALA A 208 -9.74 -22.72 1.08
N ALA A 209 -10.37 -23.89 1.23
CA ALA A 209 -9.78 -25.17 0.80
C ALA A 209 -9.49 -25.17 -0.71
N THR A 210 -10.46 -24.79 -1.54
CA THR A 210 -10.32 -24.67 -3.00
C THR A 210 -9.25 -23.64 -3.39
N LEU A 211 -9.18 -22.51 -2.70
CA LEU A 211 -8.27 -21.41 -3.07
C LEU A 211 -6.82 -21.66 -2.67
N PHE A 212 -6.62 -22.28 -1.50
CA PHE A 212 -5.32 -22.44 -0.87
C PHE A 212 -4.73 -23.84 -0.97
N GLY A 213 -5.53 -24.82 -1.42
CA GLY A 213 -5.10 -26.20 -1.60
C GLY A 213 -4.93 -26.95 -0.29
N PHE A 214 -5.76 -26.66 0.71
CA PHE A 214 -5.85 -27.49 1.90
C PHE A 214 -6.69 -28.73 1.56
N ASP A 215 -6.16 -29.92 1.78
CA ASP A 215 -7.01 -31.12 1.81
C ASP A 215 -7.99 -30.99 2.99
N PRO A 216 -9.30 -31.17 2.77
CA PRO A 216 -10.31 -31.08 3.83
C PRO A 216 -10.20 -32.20 4.87
#